data_AF-A0A7J9X080-F1
#
_entry.id   AF-A0A7J9X080-F1
#
_cell.length_a   1.000
_cell.length_b   1.000
_cell.length_c   1.000
_cell.angle_alpha   90.00
_cell.angle_beta   90.00
_cell.angle_gamma   90.00
#
_symmetry.space_group_name_H-M   'P 1'
#
loop_
_entity.id
_entity.type
_entity.pdbx_description
1 polymer ?
#
loop_
_entity_poly.entity_id
_entity_poly.type
_entity_poly.pdbx_seq_one_letter_code
_entity_poly.pdbx_strand_id
1 'polypeptide(L)'
;MLWPTSRNLRGARSYVPGERVYGLLRKVVPLLLRGSLGVTFVWFGALKLAGEPTLPASLIAAITPFVDPGLSVPLVGTFEIALGAGLLIGRAMPVFLGAAAFHLSGTFLVLLLRPDVAFVEDNPLLLSVEGEYVVKNLVLLAAIASLALHSFGTPPTKRLRLAEGRGLDRETPTEDAA
;
A
#
# COMPACT_ATOMS: atom_id res chain seq x y z
N MET A 1 -25.36 62.95 -5.74
CA MET A 1 -24.66 62.13 -6.77
C MET A 1 -24.53 60.73 -6.20
N LEU A 2 -25.53 59.88 -6.47
CA LEU A 2 -25.66 58.51 -5.97
C LEU A 2 -25.12 57.57 -7.05
N TRP A 3 -24.08 56.80 -6.75
CA TRP A 3 -23.66 55.68 -7.59
C TRP A 3 -24.06 54.36 -6.93
N PRO A 4 -24.81 53.46 -7.60
CA PRO A 4 -25.24 52.21 -7.03
C PRO A 4 -24.32 51.04 -7.41
N THR A 5 -24.67 49.87 -6.86
CA THR A 5 -24.39 48.51 -7.33
C THR A 5 -23.16 47.81 -6.75
N SER A 6 -23.39 47.23 -5.57
CA SER A 6 -22.79 45.96 -5.16
C SER A 6 -23.03 44.89 -6.25
N ARG A 7 -21.98 44.53 -6.98
CA ARG A 7 -22.02 43.34 -7.84
C ARG A 7 -21.99 42.10 -6.94
N ASN A 8 -23.18 41.53 -6.75
CA ASN A 8 -23.37 40.13 -6.36
C ASN A 8 -22.56 39.23 -7.31
N LEU A 9 -21.40 38.75 -6.87
CA LEU A 9 -20.74 37.58 -7.46
C LEU A 9 -21.32 36.31 -6.83
N ARG A 10 -22.65 36.15 -6.95
CA ARG A 10 -23.30 34.86 -6.67
C ARG A 10 -23.32 34.05 -7.96
N GLY A 11 -22.64 32.91 -7.93
CA GLY A 11 -23.08 31.74 -8.68
C GLY A 11 -22.61 31.63 -10.12
N ALA A 12 -21.30 31.55 -10.33
CA ALA A 12 -20.77 30.71 -11.40
C ALA A 12 -19.94 29.60 -10.75
N ARG A 13 -20.63 28.65 -10.12
CA ARG A 13 -20.02 27.39 -9.71
C ARG A 13 -19.78 26.61 -11.01
N SER A 14 -18.68 26.94 -11.68
CA SER A 14 -18.20 26.19 -12.83
C SER A 14 -18.15 24.72 -12.40
N TYR A 15 -18.94 23.90 -13.08
CA TYR A 15 -18.96 22.47 -12.85
C TYR A 15 -17.65 21.91 -13.39
N VAL A 16 -16.56 21.97 -12.62
CA VAL A 16 -15.25 21.52 -13.07
C VAL A 16 -15.31 19.98 -13.17
N PRO A 17 -15.26 19.38 -14.37
CA PRO A 17 -15.40 17.92 -14.52
C PRO A 17 -14.35 17.15 -13.70
N GLY A 18 -13.20 17.79 -13.44
CA GLY A 18 -12.13 17.28 -12.60
C GLY A 18 -12.51 16.99 -11.15
N GLU A 19 -13.47 17.68 -10.55
CA GLU A 19 -13.84 17.44 -9.14
C GLU A 19 -14.52 16.07 -8.95
N ARG A 20 -15.39 15.67 -9.89
CA ARG A 20 -16.04 14.34 -9.87
C ARG A 20 -15.02 13.24 -10.10
N VAL A 21 -14.14 13.42 -11.10
CA VAL A 21 -13.10 12.43 -11.45
C VAL A 21 -12.13 12.27 -10.28
N TYR A 22 -11.66 13.36 -9.70
CA TYR A 22 -10.79 13.35 -8.53
C TYR A 22 -11.44 12.66 -7.33
N GLY A 23 -12.71 12.98 -7.05
CA GLY A 23 -13.48 12.34 -5.98
C GLY A 23 -13.64 10.82 -6.18
N LEU A 24 -13.82 10.36 -7.41
CA LEU A 24 -13.88 8.94 -7.75
C LEU A 24 -12.50 8.27 -7.58
N LEU A 25 -11.45 8.85 -8.17
CA LEU A 25 -10.09 8.32 -8.10
C LEU A 25 -9.61 8.17 -6.65
N ARG A 26 -9.89 9.16 -5.80
CA ARG A 26 -9.52 9.12 -4.37
C ARG A 26 -10.13 7.92 -3.63
N LYS A 27 -11.30 7.43 -4.05
CA LYS A 27 -11.98 6.28 -3.45
C LYS A 27 -11.56 4.96 -4.12
N VAL A 28 -11.44 4.97 -5.44
CA VAL A 28 -11.24 3.75 -6.25
C VAL A 28 -9.78 3.31 -6.23
N VAL A 29 -8.82 4.24 -6.32
CA VAL A 29 -7.39 3.90 -6.44
C VAL A 29 -6.90 3.05 -5.25
N PRO A 30 -7.14 3.42 -3.98
CA PRO A 30 -6.70 2.58 -2.85
C PRO A 30 -7.35 1.19 -2.83
N LEU A 31 -8.63 1.10 -3.24
CA LEU A 31 -9.34 -0.18 -3.35
C LEU A 31 -8.75 -1.07 -4.44
N LEU A 32 -8.44 -0.48 -5.60
CA LEU A 32 -7.80 -1.20 -6.71
C LEU A 32 -6.41 -1.67 -6.33
N LEU A 33 -5.58 -0.81 -5.72
CA LEU A 33 -4.23 -1.19 -5.27
C LEU A 33 -4.29 -2.33 -4.25
N ARG A 34 -5.19 -2.23 -3.27
CA ARG A 34 -5.35 -3.28 -2.25
C ARG A 34 -5.84 -4.58 -2.86
N GLY A 35 -6.84 -4.50 -3.75
CA GLY A 35 -7.38 -5.65 -4.46
C GLY A 35 -6.35 -6.34 -5.33
N SER A 36 -5.60 -5.58 -6.13
CA SER A 36 -4.58 -6.14 -7.03
C SER A 36 -3.42 -6.76 -6.25
N LEU A 37 -2.92 -6.10 -5.20
CA LEU A 37 -1.91 -6.67 -4.29
C LEU A 37 -2.42 -7.98 -3.66
N GLY A 38 -3.61 -7.93 -3.05
CA GLY A 38 -4.18 -9.08 -2.38
C GLY A 38 -4.37 -10.28 -3.30
N VAL A 39 -4.96 -10.07 -4.48
CA VAL A 39 -5.12 -11.12 -5.50
C VAL A 39 -3.77 -11.68 -5.94
N THR A 40 -2.79 -10.82 -6.22
CA THR A 40 -1.45 -11.25 -6.67
C THR A 40 -0.78 -12.17 -5.65
N PHE A 41 -0.79 -11.79 -4.37
CA PHE A 41 -0.20 -12.59 -3.30
C PHE A 41 -0.92 -13.92 -3.10
N VAL A 42 -2.26 -13.94 -3.09
CA VAL A 42 -3.04 -15.19 -2.99
C VAL A 42 -2.74 -16.10 -4.18
N TRP A 43 -2.72 -15.55 -5.39
CA TRP A 43 -2.53 -16.34 -6.60
C TRP A 43 -1.14 -16.95 -6.68
N PHE A 44 -0.09 -16.14 -6.43
CA PHE A 44 1.29 -16.63 -6.45
C PHE A 44 1.58 -17.64 -5.34
N GLY A 45 0.96 -17.47 -4.17
CA GLY A 45 1.06 -18.46 -3.10
C GLY A 45 0.32 -19.75 -3.44
N ALA A 46 -0.88 -19.67 -4.03
CA ALA A 46 -1.66 -20.84 -4.44
C ALA A 46 -0.93 -21.68 -5.49
N LEU A 47 -0.26 -21.05 -6.46
CA LEU A 47 0.56 -21.75 -7.45
C LEU A 47 1.71 -22.54 -6.80
N LYS A 48 2.35 -21.98 -5.75
CA LYS A 48 3.40 -22.69 -5.00
C LYS A 48 2.86 -23.91 -4.26
N LEU A 49 1.65 -23.82 -3.69
CA LEU A 49 1.00 -24.95 -3.02
C LEU A 49 0.54 -26.03 -4.00
N ALA A 50 0.18 -25.64 -5.22
CA ALA A 50 -0.19 -26.57 -6.28
C ALA A 50 1.02 -27.33 -6.86
N GLY A 51 2.25 -27.00 -6.46
CA GLY A 51 3.47 -27.62 -6.99
C GLY A 51 3.81 -27.17 -8.41
N GLU A 52 3.18 -26.09 -8.90
CA GLU A 52 3.44 -25.57 -10.23
C GLU A 52 4.84 -24.92 -10.31
N PRO A 53 5.63 -25.19 -11.35
CA PRO A 53 6.93 -24.56 -11.53
C PRO A 53 6.74 -23.07 -11.80
N THR A 54 7.04 -22.24 -10.80
CA THR A 54 6.96 -20.78 -10.91
C THR A 54 8.32 -20.15 -10.63
N LEU A 55 8.62 -19.02 -11.30
CA LEU A 55 9.87 -18.27 -11.08
C LEU A 55 10.15 -17.95 -9.60
N PRO A 56 9.16 -17.60 -8.77
CA PRO A 56 9.38 -17.43 -7.33
C PRO A 56 9.83 -18.72 -6.62
N ALA A 57 9.31 -19.89 -7.02
CA ALA A 57 9.68 -21.16 -6.40
C ALA A 57 11.14 -21.53 -6.70
N SER A 58 11.61 -21.31 -7.94
CA SER A 58 13.01 -21.52 -8.30
C SER A 58 13.95 -20.55 -7.57
N LEU A 59 13.53 -19.29 -7.38
CA LEU A 59 14.30 -18.30 -6.60
C LEU A 59 14.43 -18.69 -5.11
N ILE A 60 13.37 -19.18 -4.49
CA ILE A 60 13.41 -19.63 -3.08
C ILE A 60 14.39 -20.80 -2.93
N ALA A 61 14.32 -21.79 -3.81
CA ALA A 61 15.24 -22.92 -3.82
C ALA A 61 16.70 -22.46 -4.02
N ALA A 62 16.92 -21.42 -4.84
CA ALA A 62 18.24 -20.87 -5.08
C ALA A 62 18.87 -20.18 -3.85
N ILE A 63 18.06 -19.50 -3.02
CA ILE A 63 18.53 -18.80 -1.81
C ILE A 63 18.60 -19.71 -0.58
N THR A 64 17.83 -20.79 -0.55
CA THR A 64 17.73 -21.70 0.59
C THR A 64 18.29 -23.10 0.29
N PRO A 65 19.54 -23.25 -0.21
CA PRO A 65 20.05 -24.56 -0.62
C PRO A 65 20.18 -25.56 0.54
N PHE A 66 20.18 -25.07 1.78
CA PHE A 66 20.27 -25.89 3.00
C PHE A 66 18.90 -26.36 3.52
N VAL A 67 17.80 -25.89 2.93
CA VAL A 67 16.43 -26.26 3.31
C VAL A 67 15.81 -27.04 2.15
N ASP A 68 15.15 -28.16 2.45
CA ASP A 68 14.44 -28.92 1.44
C ASP A 68 13.43 -28.02 0.68
N PRO A 69 13.56 -27.87 -0.65
CA PRO A 69 12.62 -27.11 -1.47
C PRO A 69 11.18 -27.60 -1.32
N GLY A 70 10.98 -28.89 -1.01
CA GLY A 70 9.68 -29.48 -0.71
C GLY A 70 9.00 -28.90 0.54
N LEU A 71 9.74 -28.23 1.41
CA LEU A 71 9.22 -27.55 2.61
C LEU A 71 9.25 -26.02 2.46
N SER A 72 10.34 -25.45 1.93
CA SER A 72 10.49 -23.99 1.85
C SER A 72 9.47 -23.35 0.89
N VAL A 73 9.20 -23.99 -0.25
CA VAL A 73 8.28 -23.46 -1.26
C VAL A 73 6.82 -23.43 -0.76
N PRO A 74 6.26 -24.52 -0.19
CA PRO A 74 4.89 -24.48 0.36
C PRO A 74 4.74 -23.55 1.57
N LEU A 75 5.77 -23.43 2.42
CA LEU A 75 5.75 -22.51 3.55
C LEU A 75 5.66 -21.05 3.09
N VAL A 76 6.49 -20.66 2.12
CA VAL A 76 6.43 -19.31 1.53
C VAL A 76 5.09 -19.09 0.82
N GLY A 77 4.60 -20.08 0.08
CA GLY A 77 3.29 -19.98 -0.57
C GLY A 77 2.14 -19.79 0.42
N THR A 78 2.16 -20.51 1.55
CA THR A 78 1.15 -20.37 2.61
C THR A 78 1.20 -18.99 3.24
N PHE A 79 2.41 -18.48 3.48
CA PHE A 79 2.61 -17.13 3.99
C PHE A 79 2.11 -16.06 3.02
N GLU A 80 2.39 -16.20 1.72
CA GLU A 80 1.87 -15.27 0.70
C GLU A 80 0.34 -15.29 0.60
N ILE A 81 -0.29 -16.46 0.69
CA ILE A 81 -1.77 -16.55 0.76
C ILE A 81 -2.29 -15.82 2.00
N ALA A 82 -1.66 -16.02 3.16
CA ALA A 82 -2.07 -15.33 4.40
C ALA A 82 -1.94 -13.81 4.28
N LEU A 83 -0.84 -13.32 3.69
CA LEU A 83 -0.64 -11.90 3.40
C LEU A 83 -1.72 -11.35 2.46
N GLY A 84 -1.94 -12.03 1.33
CA GLY A 84 -2.92 -11.62 0.33
C GLY A 84 -4.35 -11.62 0.88
N ALA A 85 -4.73 -12.66 1.63
CA ALA A 85 -6.02 -12.73 2.31
C ALA A 85 -6.18 -11.59 3.33
N GLY A 86 -5.15 -11.30 4.13
CA GLY A 86 -5.16 -10.19 5.08
C GLY A 86 -5.37 -8.82 4.40
N LEU A 87 -4.68 -8.59 3.27
CA LEU A 87 -4.86 -7.39 2.45
C LEU A 87 -6.28 -7.28 1.89
N LEU A 88 -6.87 -8.37 1.40
CA LEU A 88 -8.23 -8.39 0.87
C LEU A 88 -9.29 -8.14 1.97
N ILE A 89 -9.14 -8.80 3.13
CA ILE A 89 -10.03 -8.67 4.29
C ILE A 89 -10.00 -7.24 4.85
N GLY A 90 -8.87 -6.56 4.77
CA GLY A 90 -8.80 -5.15 5.17
C GLY A 90 -8.55 -4.92 6.66
N ARG A 91 -8.38 -5.97 7.47
CA ARG A 91 -8.18 -5.88 8.93
C ARG A 91 -6.70 -5.92 9.27
N ALA A 92 -6.30 -5.22 10.33
CA ALA A 92 -4.90 -5.11 10.76
C ALA A 92 -3.94 -4.71 9.61
N MET A 93 -4.41 -3.84 8.72
CA MET A 93 -3.68 -3.38 7.53
C MET A 93 -2.22 -3.00 7.77
N PRO A 94 -1.85 -2.32 8.89
CA PRO A 94 -0.45 -1.99 9.18
C PRO A 94 0.47 -3.22 9.24
N VAL A 95 -0.04 -4.32 9.82
CA VAL A 95 0.70 -5.56 9.98
C VAL A 95 0.90 -6.22 8.62
N PHE A 96 -0.17 -6.37 7.84
CA PHE A 96 -0.09 -7.03 6.54
C PHE A 96 0.71 -6.23 5.51
N LEU A 97 0.59 -4.89 5.50
CA LEU A 97 1.42 -4.05 4.63
C LEU A 97 2.91 -4.10 5.03
N GLY A 98 3.20 -4.04 6.33
CA GLY A 98 4.58 -4.17 6.83
C GLY A 98 5.18 -5.54 6.51
N ALA A 99 4.43 -6.61 6.75
CA ALA A 99 4.87 -7.98 6.46
C ALA A 99 5.04 -8.23 4.95
N ALA A 100 4.13 -7.72 4.10
CA ALA A 100 4.26 -7.81 2.65
C ALA A 100 5.47 -7.00 2.14
N ALA A 101 5.72 -5.81 2.70
CA ALA A 101 6.90 -5.03 2.36
C ALA A 101 8.20 -5.75 2.77
N PHE A 102 8.22 -6.37 3.95
CA PHE A 102 9.35 -7.17 4.42
C PHE A 102 9.60 -8.39 3.52
N HIS A 103 8.54 -9.13 3.19
CA HIS A 103 8.61 -10.28 2.26
C HIS A 103 9.21 -9.90 0.92
N LEU A 104 8.66 -8.88 0.26
CA LEU A 104 9.14 -8.41 -1.04
C LEU A 104 10.58 -7.88 -0.94
N SER A 105 10.93 -7.20 0.16
CA SER A 105 12.30 -6.75 0.37
C SER A 105 13.28 -7.94 0.47
N GLY A 106 12.86 -9.02 1.12
CA GLY A 106 13.63 -10.27 1.20
C GLY A 106 13.92 -10.88 -0.17
N THR A 107 13.05 -10.70 -1.16
CA THR A 107 13.28 -11.22 -2.53
C THR A 107 14.47 -10.57 -3.23
N PHE A 108 14.85 -9.32 -2.87
CA PHE A 108 16.05 -8.69 -3.43
C PHE A 108 17.35 -9.35 -2.99
N LEU A 109 17.30 -10.17 -1.93
CA LEU A 109 18.46 -10.90 -1.47
C LEU A 109 19.01 -11.87 -2.53
N VAL A 110 18.18 -12.30 -3.51
CA VAL A 110 18.64 -13.03 -4.71
C VAL A 110 19.77 -12.28 -5.41
N LEU A 111 19.63 -10.96 -5.59
CA LEU A 111 20.60 -10.16 -6.34
C LEU A 111 21.99 -10.16 -5.69
N LEU A 112 22.05 -10.36 -4.37
CA LEU A 112 23.29 -10.36 -3.60
C LEU A 112 23.84 -11.77 -3.37
N LEU A 113 22.98 -12.73 -3.04
CA LEU A 113 23.38 -14.09 -2.67
C LEU A 113 23.50 -15.02 -3.88
N ARG A 114 22.75 -14.75 -4.95
CA ARG A 114 22.71 -15.56 -6.18
C ARG A 114 22.82 -14.67 -7.44
N PRO A 115 23.92 -13.91 -7.58
CA PRO A 115 24.15 -13.08 -8.75
C PRO A 115 24.20 -13.89 -10.05
N ASP A 116 24.63 -15.15 -9.97
CA ASP A 116 24.66 -16.12 -11.09
C ASP A 116 23.28 -16.42 -11.67
N VAL A 117 22.22 -16.28 -10.86
CA VAL A 117 20.83 -16.45 -11.30
C VAL A 117 20.23 -15.09 -11.68
N ALA A 118 20.62 -14.01 -11.02
CA ALA A 118 20.06 -12.68 -11.22
C ALA A 118 20.60 -11.94 -12.46
N PHE A 119 21.83 -12.24 -12.88
CA PHE A 119 22.54 -11.50 -13.92
C PHE A 119 23.06 -12.44 -15.01
N VAL A 120 23.03 -11.97 -16.26
CA VAL A 120 23.56 -12.70 -17.41
C VAL A 120 25.07 -12.47 -17.47
N GLU A 121 25.84 -13.55 -17.56
CA GLU A 121 27.32 -13.52 -17.71
C GLU A 121 28.02 -12.67 -16.63
N ASP A 122 27.52 -12.71 -15.39
CA ASP A 122 28.03 -11.93 -14.25
C ASP A 122 28.05 -10.40 -14.46
N ASN A 123 27.33 -9.89 -15.46
CA ASN A 123 27.24 -8.46 -15.73
C ASN A 123 26.05 -7.84 -14.97
N PRO A 124 26.29 -6.97 -13.96
CA PRO A 124 25.21 -6.40 -13.13
C PRO A 124 24.23 -5.50 -13.88
N LEU A 125 24.57 -5.06 -15.10
CA LEU A 125 23.70 -4.25 -15.95
C LEU A 125 22.77 -5.11 -16.82
N LEU A 126 23.03 -6.41 -16.95
CA LEU A 126 22.25 -7.35 -17.74
C LEU A 126 21.49 -8.28 -16.81
N LEU A 127 20.22 -7.97 -16.55
CA LEU A 127 19.37 -8.82 -15.72
C LEU A 127 18.89 -10.05 -16.50
N SER A 128 18.86 -11.19 -15.82
CA SER A 128 18.15 -12.38 -16.28
C SER A 128 16.63 -12.20 -16.14
N VAL A 129 15.85 -13.17 -16.62
CA VAL A 129 14.38 -13.18 -16.43
C VAL A 129 14.02 -13.17 -14.94
N GLU A 130 14.78 -13.91 -14.14
CA GLU A 130 14.66 -13.96 -12.68
C GLU A 130 15.03 -12.62 -12.04
N GLY A 131 16.12 -11.99 -12.49
CA GLY A 131 16.52 -10.67 -12.04
C GLY A 131 15.47 -9.60 -12.35
N GLU A 132 14.93 -9.59 -13.56
CA GLU A 132 13.84 -8.69 -13.95
C GLU A 132 12.60 -8.88 -13.08
N TYR A 133 12.25 -10.14 -12.79
CA TYR A 133 11.13 -10.47 -11.92
C TYR A 133 11.31 -9.89 -10.52
N VAL A 134 12.50 -10.04 -9.94
CA VAL A 134 12.83 -9.46 -8.63
C VAL A 134 12.80 -7.94 -8.66
N VAL A 135 13.40 -7.29 -9.67
CA VAL A 135 13.41 -5.82 -9.77
C VAL A 135 12.02 -5.23 -9.94
N LYS A 136 11.10 -5.92 -10.64
CA LYS A 136 9.69 -5.50 -10.74
C LYS A 136 8.98 -5.40 -9.37
N ASN A 137 9.47 -6.08 -8.33
CA ASN A 137 8.91 -5.95 -6.97
C ASN A 137 9.05 -4.54 -6.39
N LEU A 138 9.94 -3.68 -6.93
CA LEU A 138 9.99 -2.26 -6.58
C LEU A 138 8.65 -1.55 -6.83
N VAL A 139 7.93 -1.92 -7.89
CA VAL A 139 6.62 -1.36 -8.21
C VAL A 139 5.59 -1.78 -7.15
N LEU A 140 5.63 -3.04 -6.72
CA LEU A 140 4.76 -3.56 -5.66
C LEU A 140 5.06 -2.90 -4.31
N LEU A 141 6.33 -2.69 -3.98
CA LEU A 141 6.73 -1.94 -2.79
C LEU A 141 6.24 -0.48 -2.82
N ALA A 142 6.34 0.19 -3.96
CA ALA A 142 5.81 1.55 -4.11
C ALA A 142 4.28 1.58 -3.93
N ALA A 143 3.56 0.57 -4.44
CA ALA A 143 2.13 0.42 -4.23
C ALA A 143 1.79 0.19 -2.74
N ILE A 144 2.53 -0.67 -2.05
CA ILE A 144 2.37 -0.91 -0.60
C ILE A 144 2.64 0.37 0.19
N ALA A 145 3.72 1.09 -0.10
CA ALA A 145 4.05 2.35 0.57
C ALA A 145 2.94 3.40 0.35
N SER A 146 2.39 3.49 -0.86
CA SER A 146 1.27 4.39 -1.19
C SER A 146 0.00 4.02 -0.41
N LEU A 147 -0.31 2.72 -0.31
CA LEU A 147 -1.46 2.21 0.43
C LEU A 147 -1.27 2.38 1.96
N ALA A 148 -0.05 2.24 2.45
CA ALA A 148 0.33 2.52 3.83
C ALA A 148 0.06 3.99 4.16
N LEU A 149 0.61 4.93 3.38
CA LEU A 149 0.35 6.37 3.57
C LEU A 149 -1.14 6.69 3.61
N HIS A 150 -1.92 6.10 2.70
CA HIS A 150 -3.37 6.28 2.68
C HIS A 150 -4.06 5.71 3.93
N SER A 151 -3.62 4.56 4.41
CA SER A 151 -4.21 3.87 5.57
C SER A 151 -3.86 4.55 6.90
N PHE A 152 -2.68 5.18 6.99
CA PHE A 152 -2.19 5.86 8.20
C PHE A 152 -2.53 7.35 8.25
N GLY A 153 -2.92 7.96 7.13
CA GLY A 153 -3.07 9.41 6.94
C GLY A 153 -4.30 10.09 7.55
N THR A 154 -4.78 9.68 8.74
CA THR A 154 -5.79 10.47 9.48
C THR A 154 -5.28 10.86 10.86
N PRO A 155 -4.69 12.07 11.01
CA PRO A 155 -4.40 12.62 12.33
C PRO A 155 -5.71 12.85 13.11
N PRO A 156 -5.75 12.59 14.43
CA PRO A 156 -6.90 12.87 15.29
C PRO A 156 -7.02 14.38 15.61
N THR A 157 -6.88 15.27 14.63
CA THR A 157 -7.03 16.74 14.82
C THR A 157 -8.47 17.16 15.12
N LYS A 158 -9.45 16.26 14.97
CA LYS A 158 -10.85 16.52 15.37
C LYS A 158 -11.04 16.50 16.89
N ARG A 159 -10.20 15.80 17.67
CA ARG A 159 -10.36 15.72 19.14
C ARG A 159 -9.90 16.97 19.87
N LEU A 160 -8.87 17.66 19.38
CA LEU A 160 -8.36 18.90 20.00
C LEU A 160 -9.32 20.08 19.78
N ARG A 161 -9.88 20.24 18.57
CA ARG A 161 -10.89 21.29 18.30
C ARG A 161 -12.20 21.14 19.10
N LEU A 162 -12.58 19.91 19.45
CA LEU A 162 -13.75 19.62 20.30
C LEU A 162 -13.48 19.81 21.80
N ALA A 163 -12.21 19.85 22.21
CA ALA A 163 -11.80 20.17 23.58
C ALA A 163 -11.68 21.70 23.75
N GLU A 164 -11.14 22.39 22.74
CA GLU A 164 -10.97 23.84 22.73
C GLU A 164 -12.31 24.58 22.61
N GLY A 165 -13.23 24.10 21.76
CA GLY A 165 -14.60 24.64 21.67
C GLY A 165 -15.46 24.39 22.92
N ARG A 166 -15.10 23.43 23.79
CA ARG A 166 -15.82 23.17 25.06
C ARG A 166 -15.23 23.90 26.27
N GLY A 167 -14.07 24.53 26.11
CA GLY A 167 -13.46 25.39 27.13
C GLY A 167 -13.99 26.82 27.08
N LEU A 168 -14.34 27.33 25.89
CA LEU A 168 -14.79 28.71 25.69
C LEU A 168 -16.26 28.96 26.07
N ASP A 169 -17.09 27.91 26.11
CA ASP A 169 -18.50 28.03 26.51
C ASP A 169 -18.70 28.01 28.05
N ARG A 170 -17.64 27.85 28.84
CA ARG A 170 -17.72 27.76 30.32
C ARG A 170 -17.34 29.04 31.06
N GLU A 171 -16.87 30.08 30.39
CA GLU A 171 -16.56 31.37 31.02
C GLU A 171 -17.59 32.44 30.64
N THR A 172 -18.78 32.36 31.23
CA THR A 172 -19.61 33.57 31.54
C THR A 172 -20.60 33.26 32.67
N PRO A 173 -20.19 33.31 33.95
CA PRO A 173 -21.11 33.65 35.01
C PRO A 173 -21.40 35.14 34.95
N THR A 174 -22.64 35.49 34.60
CA THR A 174 -23.21 36.81 34.87
C THR A 174 -23.12 37.11 36.35
N GLU A 175 -22.31 38.08 36.74
CA GLU A 175 -22.33 38.68 38.07
C GLU A 175 -22.66 40.17 37.90
N ASP A 176 -23.88 40.40 37.42
CA ASP A 176 -24.62 41.65 37.50
C ASP A 176 -25.72 41.40 38.55
N ALA A 177 -25.34 41.39 39.83
CA ALA A 177 -26.25 41.29 40.96
C ALA A 177 -25.56 41.71 42.28
N ALA A 178 -25.43 43.01 42.52
CA ALA A 178 -25.61 43.69 43.82
C ALA A 178 -25.27 45.19 43.70
#